data_AF-E4X6S7-F1
#
_entry.id   AF-E4X6S7-F1
#
_cell.length_a   1.000
_cell.length_b   1.000
_cell.length_c   1.000
_cell.angle_alpha   90.00
_cell.angle_beta   90.00
_cell.angle_gamma   90.00
#
_symmetry.space_group_name_H-M   'P 1'
#
loop_
_entity.id
_entity.type
_entity.pdbx_description
1 polymer ?
#
loop_
_entity_poly.entity_id
_entity_poly.type
_entity_poly.pdbx_seq_one_letter_code
_entity_poly.pdbx_strand_id
1 'polypeptide(L)'
;MLSQGDTVQDAGSPMNVSVNEQDQSGTESEESSEEELTPEIIYNRLKLSWMNERIAPELLPNDEDVTENAKNLIDGMKQNLAGGRRGIADIKYSIHAFEVERTRVHT
;
A
#
# COMPACT_ATOMS: atom_id res chain seq x y z
N MET A 1 56.73 -13.54 -54.50
CA MET A 1 56.14 -14.58 -53.63
C MET A 1 54.80 -14.05 -53.14
N LEU A 2 53.73 -14.76 -53.45
CA LEU A 2 52.32 -14.47 -53.14
C LEU A 2 51.84 -15.40 -52.01
N SER A 3 50.76 -15.00 -51.32
CA SER A 3 49.91 -15.78 -50.36
C SER A 3 50.53 -16.06 -48.99
N GLN A 4 49.87 -15.99 -47.83
CA GLN A 4 48.49 -15.81 -47.31
C GLN A 4 48.66 -15.19 -45.90
N GLY A 5 47.81 -14.32 -45.37
CA GLY A 5 46.49 -14.65 -44.81
C GLY A 5 46.62 -14.99 -43.31
N ASP A 6 46.19 -14.08 -42.42
CA ASP A 6 45.33 -14.43 -41.28
C ASP A 6 44.79 -13.17 -40.58
N THR A 7 43.52 -12.91 -40.85
CA THR A 7 42.68 -11.94 -40.16
C THR A 7 42.16 -12.62 -38.90
N VAL A 8 42.52 -12.11 -37.72
CA VAL A 8 41.92 -12.52 -36.45
C VAL A 8 40.44 -12.12 -36.48
N GLN A 9 39.57 -13.14 -36.54
CA GLN A 9 38.13 -13.01 -36.39
C GLN A 9 37.81 -12.83 -34.90
N ASP A 10 37.57 -11.60 -34.46
CA ASP A 10 36.97 -11.35 -33.16
C ASP A 10 35.46 -11.63 -33.26
N ALA A 11 35.08 -12.77 -32.71
CA ALA A 11 33.72 -13.25 -32.63
C ALA A 11 32.99 -12.51 -31.50
N GLY A 12 32.17 -11.52 -31.87
CA GLY A 12 31.23 -10.87 -30.97
C GLY A 12 29.92 -10.58 -31.68
N SER A 13 29.13 -11.63 -31.94
CA SER A 13 27.77 -11.52 -32.47
C SER A 13 26.92 -10.55 -31.63
N PRO A 14 26.02 -9.77 -32.25
CA PRO A 14 25.15 -8.85 -31.54
C PRO A 14 24.23 -9.62 -30.59
N MET A 15 24.13 -9.15 -29.34
CA MET A 15 23.18 -9.65 -28.34
C MET A 15 21.77 -9.60 -28.91
N ASN A 16 21.23 -10.78 -29.22
CA ASN A 16 19.82 -11.00 -29.45
C ASN A 16 19.07 -10.63 -28.16
N VAL A 17 18.40 -9.48 -28.16
CA VAL A 17 17.40 -9.15 -27.15
C VAL A 17 16.19 -10.02 -27.47
N SER A 18 16.14 -11.22 -26.90
CA SER A 18 14.91 -11.99 -26.80
C SER A 18 13.94 -11.19 -25.95
N VAL A 19 13.11 -10.36 -26.59
CA VAL A 19 11.91 -9.79 -25.99
C VAL A 19 10.98 -10.96 -25.72
N ASN A 20 11.00 -11.46 -24.48
CA ASN A 20 10.06 -12.43 -24.00
C ASN A 20 8.75 -11.68 -23.72
N GLU A 21 7.91 -11.54 -24.74
CA GLU A 21 6.50 -11.16 -24.57
C GLU A 21 5.79 -12.32 -23.86
N GLN A 22 5.89 -12.35 -22.54
CA GLN A 22 4.93 -13.06 -21.72
C GLN A 22 3.88 -12.06 -21.24
N ASP A 23 2.91 -11.84 -22.13
CA ASP A 23 1.55 -11.49 -21.76
C ASP A 23 0.98 -12.65 -20.93
N GLN A 24 1.23 -12.62 -19.63
CA GLN A 24 0.44 -13.35 -18.66
C GLN A 24 -0.66 -12.41 -18.16
N SER A 25 -1.67 -12.20 -19.00
CA SER A 25 -3.05 -11.99 -18.53
C SER A 25 -3.54 -13.29 -17.87
N GLY A 26 -2.93 -13.64 -16.74
CA GLY A 26 -3.49 -14.58 -15.79
C GLY A 26 -4.51 -13.83 -14.96
N THR A 27 -5.80 -13.98 -15.28
CA THR A 27 -6.88 -13.77 -14.32
C THR A 27 -6.61 -14.66 -13.12
N GLU A 28 -5.95 -14.11 -12.10
CA GLU A 28 -5.99 -14.66 -10.76
C GLU A 28 -7.46 -14.63 -10.36
N SER A 29 -8.05 -15.82 -10.34
CA SER A 29 -9.33 -16.04 -9.69
C SER A 29 -9.11 -15.63 -8.24
N GLU A 30 -9.61 -14.45 -7.85
CA GLU A 30 -9.68 -14.01 -6.47
C GLU A 30 -10.65 -14.94 -5.73
N GLU A 31 -10.11 -16.09 -5.35
CA GLU A 31 -10.65 -16.88 -4.26
C GLU A 31 -10.60 -15.94 -3.06
N SER A 32 -11.76 -15.34 -2.76
CA SER A 32 -12.00 -14.39 -1.68
C SER A 32 -11.69 -15.05 -0.35
N SER A 33 -10.40 -15.22 -0.04
CA SER A 33 -9.94 -15.45 1.31
C SER A 33 -10.33 -14.21 2.08
N GLU A 34 -11.24 -14.35 3.05
CA GLU A 34 -11.59 -13.29 3.98
C GLU A 34 -10.29 -12.72 4.56
N GLU A 35 -9.90 -11.54 4.11
CA GLU A 35 -8.66 -10.92 4.53
C GLU A 35 -8.82 -10.39 5.96
N GLU A 36 -7.93 -10.77 6.86
CA GLU A 36 -7.97 -10.28 8.23
C GLU A 36 -7.60 -8.78 8.27
N LEU A 37 -8.59 -7.94 8.55
CA LEU A 37 -8.43 -6.49 8.67
C LEU A 37 -7.92 -6.11 10.06
N THR A 38 -6.60 -6.17 10.25
CA THR A 38 -5.95 -5.61 11.45
C THR A 38 -5.95 -4.08 11.42
N PRO A 39 -5.86 -3.39 12.58
CA PRO A 39 -5.82 -1.92 12.62
C PRO A 39 -4.72 -1.27 11.76
N GLU A 40 -3.56 -1.92 11.65
CA GLU A 40 -2.45 -1.45 10.82
C GLU A 40 -2.80 -1.55 9.33
N ILE A 41 -3.41 -2.65 8.91
CA ILE A 41 -3.86 -2.85 7.52
C ILE A 41 -4.92 -1.80 7.16
N ILE A 42 -5.92 -1.61 8.03
CA ILE A 42 -6.98 -0.61 7.84
C ILE A 42 -6.38 0.80 7.67
N TYR A 43 -5.44 1.18 8.53
CA TYR A 43 -4.78 2.49 8.43
C TYR A 43 -4.02 2.67 7.10
N ASN A 44 -3.24 1.66 6.70
CA ASN A 44 -2.45 1.73 5.47
C ASN A 44 -3.33 1.77 4.22
N ARG A 45 -4.41 0.98 4.19
CA ARG A 45 -5.39 1.01 3.09
C ARG A 45 -6.11 2.34 3.02
N LEU A 46 -6.63 2.83 4.13
CA LEU A 46 -7.31 4.13 4.18
C LEU A 46 -6.40 5.26 3.71
N LYS A 47 -5.13 5.26 4.15
CA LYS A 47 -4.13 6.24 3.72
C LYS A 47 -3.87 6.18 2.21
N LEU A 48 -3.73 4.97 1.66
CA LEU A 48 -3.51 4.78 0.22
C LEU A 48 -4.73 5.24 -0.59
N SER A 49 -5.93 4.82 -0.19
CA SER A 49 -7.19 5.24 -0.83
C SER A 49 -7.35 6.76 -0.80
N TRP A 50 -7.02 7.42 0.30
CA TRP A 50 -7.05 8.89 0.39
C TRP A 50 -6.02 9.57 -0.54
N MET A 51 -4.80 9.02 -0.65
CA MET A 51 -3.80 9.53 -1.58
C MET A 51 -4.26 9.41 -3.03
N ASN A 52 -4.91 8.30 -3.38
CA ASN A 52 -5.45 8.04 -4.71
C ASN A 52 -6.64 8.95 -5.02
N GLU A 53 -7.58 9.08 -4.09
CA GLU A 53 -8.78 9.92 -4.24
C GLU A 53 -8.40 11.39 -4.48
N ARG A 54 -7.35 11.87 -3.82
CA ARG A 54 -6.86 13.24 -4.00
C ARG A 54 -6.31 13.56 -5.38
N ILE A 55 -5.87 12.54 -6.13
CA ILE A 55 -5.20 12.72 -7.43
C ILE A 55 -6.05 12.23 -8.61
N ALA A 56 -7.02 11.36 -8.36
CA ALA A 56 -7.91 10.87 -9.39
C ALA A 56 -8.89 11.99 -9.83
N PRO A 57 -9.06 12.22 -11.14
CA PRO A 57 -10.07 13.15 -11.63
C PRO A 57 -11.50 12.58 -11.55
N GLU A 58 -11.62 11.26 -11.41
CA GLU A 58 -12.87 10.53 -11.20
C GLU A 58 -13.02 10.04 -9.75
N LEU A 59 -14.28 9.80 -9.35
CA LEU A 59 -14.62 9.19 -8.07
C LEU A 59 -14.21 7.72 -8.07
N LEU A 60 -13.40 7.30 -7.09
CA LEU A 60 -12.99 5.91 -6.97
C LEU A 60 -14.04 5.06 -6.22
N PRO A 61 -14.01 3.72 -6.37
CA PRO A 61 -14.88 2.82 -5.62
C PRO A 61 -14.67 2.95 -4.11
N ASN A 62 -15.76 2.89 -3.36
CA ASN A 62 -15.72 2.88 -1.90
C ASN A 62 -15.33 1.50 -1.37
N ASP A 63 -14.31 1.45 -0.53
CA ASP A 63 -13.99 0.27 0.29
C ASP A 63 -14.76 0.38 1.61
N GLU A 64 -15.95 -0.23 1.64
CA GLU A 64 -16.86 -0.17 2.79
C GLU A 64 -16.26 -0.83 4.04
N ASP A 65 -15.58 -1.97 3.88
CA ASP A 65 -14.98 -2.71 4.98
C ASP A 65 -13.89 -1.88 5.68
N VAL A 66 -12.99 -1.26 4.91
CA VAL A 66 -11.95 -0.39 5.47
C VAL A 66 -12.57 0.85 6.12
N THR A 67 -13.57 1.46 5.47
CA THR A 67 -14.18 2.70 5.96
C THR A 67 -14.98 2.49 7.24
N GLU A 68 -15.75 1.40 7.34
CA GLU A 68 -16.53 1.08 8.54
C GLU A 68 -15.62 0.67 9.70
N ASN A 69 -14.64 -0.21 9.45
CA ASN A 69 -13.71 -0.62 10.50
C ASN A 69 -12.88 0.56 11.01
N ALA A 70 -12.44 1.48 10.15
CA ALA A 70 -11.73 2.69 10.58
C ALA A 70 -12.59 3.57 11.50
N LYS A 71 -13.87 3.76 11.19
CA LYS A 71 -14.82 4.50 12.06
C LYS A 71 -14.95 3.83 13.42
N ASN A 72 -15.16 2.51 13.43
CA ASN A 72 -15.30 1.73 14.66
C ASN A 72 -14.04 1.81 15.54
N LEU A 73 -12.85 1.75 14.94
CA LEU A 73 -11.58 1.91 15.66
C LEU A 73 -11.43 3.30 16.30
N ILE A 74 -11.78 4.37 15.56
CA ILE A 74 -11.72 5.74 16.05
C ILE A 74 -12.71 5.95 17.20
N ASP A 75 -13.95 5.49 17.05
CA ASP A 75 -14.99 5.68 18.06
C ASP A 75 -14.72 4.84 19.31
N GLY A 76 -14.20 3.61 19.16
CA GLY A 76 -13.71 2.82 20.28
C GLY A 76 -12.61 3.55 21.07
N MET A 77 -11.65 4.17 20.38
CA MET A 77 -10.60 4.95 21.06
C MET A 77 -11.16 6.20 21.76
N LYS A 78 -12.12 6.91 21.15
CA LYS A 78 -12.79 8.05 21.81
C LYS A 78 -13.53 7.62 23.08
N GLN A 79 -14.23 6.49 23.05
CA GLN A 79 -14.92 5.94 24.22
C GLN A 79 -13.92 5.57 25.32
N ASN A 80 -12.81 4.93 24.97
CA ASN A 80 -11.73 4.61 25.91
C ASN A 80 -11.15 5.87 26.58
N LEU A 81 -10.92 6.94 25.80
CA LEU A 81 -10.45 8.22 26.31
C LEU A 81 -11.49 8.93 27.19
N ALA A 82 -12.79 8.80 26.88
CA ALA A 82 -13.86 9.36 27.69
C ALA A 82 -14.00 8.67 29.06
N GLY A 83 -13.81 7.35 29.11
CA GLY A 83 -13.94 6.53 30.32
C GLY A 83 -12.65 6.36 31.14
N GLY A 84 -11.49 6.74 30.60
CA GLY A 84 -10.18 6.55 31.23
C GLY A 84 -9.95 7.41 32.48
N ARG A 85 -9.24 6.87 33.47
CA ARG A 85 -8.79 7.66 34.65
C ARG A 85 -7.70 8.63 34.21
N ARG A 86 -7.99 9.94 34.27
CA ARG A 86 -7.02 11.00 33.98
C ARG A 86 -6.00 11.14 35.11
N GLY A 87 -4.94 10.35 35.06
CA GLY A 87 -3.74 10.59 35.86
C GLY A 87 -2.93 11.74 35.26
N ILE A 88 -2.26 12.52 36.12
CA ILE A 88 -1.47 13.73 35.74
C ILE A 88 -0.27 13.43 34.81
N ALA A 89 0.06 12.15 34.57
CA ALA A 89 1.18 11.75 33.73
C ALA A 89 0.90 10.45 32.92
N ASP A 90 -0.33 10.22 32.47
CA ASP A 90 -0.59 9.07 31.59
C ASP A 90 -0.18 9.38 30.14
N ILE A 91 1.08 9.09 29.81
CA ILE A 91 1.63 9.25 28.46
C ILE A 91 0.80 8.47 27.43
N LYS A 92 0.23 7.30 27.80
CA LYS A 92 -0.59 6.51 26.88
C LYS A 92 -1.86 7.27 26.52
N TYR A 93 -2.53 7.86 27.51
CA TYR A 93 -3.68 8.73 27.25
C TYR A 93 -3.32 9.88 26.30
N SER A 94 -2.21 10.59 26.57
CA SER A 94 -1.78 11.71 25.74
C SER A 94 -1.46 11.30 24.30
N ILE A 95 -0.79 10.16 24.10
CA ILE A 95 -0.49 9.62 22.77
C ILE A 95 -1.79 9.26 22.03
N HIS A 96 -2.71 8.54 22.68
CA HIS A 96 -3.96 8.14 22.04
C HIS A 96 -4.87 9.33 21.74
N ALA A 97 -4.94 10.32 22.63
CA ALA A 97 -5.69 11.56 22.39
C ALA A 97 -5.11 12.35 21.21
N PHE A 98 -3.78 12.47 21.14
CA PHE A 98 -3.11 13.10 20.01
C PHE A 98 -3.35 12.36 18.70
N GLU A 99 -3.30 11.02 18.72
CA GLU A 99 -3.53 10.18 17.56
C GLU A 99 -4.94 10.36 16.98
N VAL A 100 -5.96 10.35 17.84
CA VAL A 100 -7.36 10.58 17.44
C VAL A 100 -7.54 11.95 16.80
N GLU A 101 -6.85 12.97 17.30
CA GLU A 101 -6.91 14.30 16.69
C GLU A 101 -6.15 14.34 15.35
N ARG A 102 -5.02 13.65 15.22
CA ARG A 102 -4.26 13.60 13.97
C ARG A 102 -5.06 12.96 12.84
N THR A 103 -5.73 11.84 13.10
CA THR A 103 -6.53 11.12 12.08
C THR A 103 -7.69 11.96 11.59
N ARG A 104 -8.32 12.76 12.45
CA ARG A 104 -9.41 13.68 12.11
C ARG A 104 -9.04 14.79 11.12
N VAL A 105 -7.76 15.15 11.03
CA VAL A 105 -7.26 16.24 10.17
C VAL A 105 -6.78 15.74 8.80
N HIS A 106 -6.49 14.44 8.67
CA HIS A 106 -5.96 13.84 7.45
C HIS A 106 -7.01 13.09 6.61
N THR A 107 -8.24 12.98 7.11
CA THR A 107 -9.44 12.54 6.37
C THR A 107 -10.37 13.73 6.18
#